data_AF-A0A5D3DBH7-F1
#
_entry.id   AF-A0A5D3DBH7-F1
#
_cell.length_a   1.000
_cell.length_b   1.000
_cell.length_c   1.000
_cell.angle_alpha   90.00
_cell.angle_beta   90.00
_cell.angle_gamma   90.00
#
_symmetry.space_group_name_H-M   'P 1'
#
loop_
_entity.id
_entity.type
_entity.pdbx_description
1 polymer ?
#
loop_
_entity_poly.entity_id
_entity_poly.type
_entity_poly.pdbx_seq_one_letter_code
_entity_poly.pdbx_strand_id
1 'polypeptide(L)'
;MKAENMAERMAKLHKDVANQLEKMNEGYKKQASKHRRFKEFKEKDLVMVYLRKARFSAGKYNKLQPKKIGPYRIVKKFGDDAYKIELPSHININPIFKIVDIFEYSPLGQIST
;
A
#
# COMPACT_ATOMS: atom_id res chain seq x y z
N MET A 1 25.15 -5.36 -43.96
CA MET A 1 25.73 -6.58 -43.34
C MET A 1 26.40 -6.38 -41.98
N LYS A 2 27.46 -5.56 -41.79
CA LYS A 2 28.11 -5.45 -40.44
C LYS A 2 27.29 -4.64 -39.41
N ALA A 3 26.62 -3.58 -39.83
CA ALA A 3 25.84 -2.71 -38.93
C ALA A 3 24.53 -3.36 -38.45
N GLU A 4 23.84 -4.10 -39.33
CA GLU A 4 22.61 -4.84 -39.00
C GLU A 4 22.86 -5.90 -37.91
N ASN A 5 23.99 -6.62 -38.01
CA ASN A 5 24.39 -7.64 -37.03
C ASN A 5 24.71 -7.03 -35.64
N MET A 6 25.27 -5.82 -35.60
CA MET A 6 25.51 -5.09 -34.35
C MET A 6 24.20 -4.65 -33.70
N ALA A 7 23.25 -4.14 -34.49
CA ALA A 7 21.93 -3.73 -34.01
C ALA A 7 21.12 -4.90 -33.44
N GLU A 8 21.12 -6.05 -34.14
CA GLU A 8 20.48 -7.29 -33.66
C GLU A 8 21.12 -7.79 -32.35
N ARG A 9 22.45 -7.75 -32.24
CA ARG A 9 23.15 -8.09 -31.00
C ARG A 9 22.77 -7.18 -29.84
N MET A 10 22.71 -5.87 -30.07
CA MET A 10 22.33 -4.91 -29.03
C MET A 10 20.87 -5.12 -28.59
N ALA A 11 19.95 -5.33 -29.54
CA ALA A 11 18.56 -5.62 -29.23
C ALA A 11 18.40 -6.91 -28.39
N LYS A 12 19.15 -7.96 -28.75
CA LYS A 12 19.19 -9.21 -27.97
C LYS A 12 19.73 -8.97 -26.56
N LEU A 13 20.84 -8.24 -26.43
CA LEU A 13 21.45 -7.93 -25.14
C LEU A 13 20.49 -7.13 -24.24
N HIS A 14 19.80 -6.13 -24.77
CA HIS A 14 18.79 -5.38 -24.02
C HIS A 14 17.64 -6.27 -23.53
N LYS A 15 17.17 -7.19 -24.38
CA LYS A 15 16.13 -8.15 -24.02
C LYS A 15 16.60 -9.10 -22.91
N ASP A 16 17.84 -9.59 -23.01
CA ASP A 16 18.42 -10.49 -22.01
C ASP A 16 18.58 -9.79 -20.64
N VAL A 17 19.05 -8.54 -20.64
CA VAL A 17 19.14 -7.72 -19.42
C VAL A 17 17.75 -7.44 -18.83
N ALA A 18 16.78 -7.08 -19.65
CA ALA A 18 15.41 -6.83 -19.18
C ALA A 18 14.79 -8.06 -18.52
N ASN A 19 14.91 -9.23 -19.16
CA ASN A 19 14.44 -10.51 -18.62
C ASN A 19 15.14 -10.86 -17.30
N GLN A 20 16.44 -10.59 -17.19
CA GLN A 20 17.18 -10.86 -15.96
C GLN A 20 16.73 -9.95 -14.82
N LEU A 21 16.52 -8.66 -15.09
CA LEU A 21 15.99 -7.71 -14.11
C LEU A 21 14.59 -8.12 -13.63
N GLU A 22 13.74 -8.59 -14.54
CA GLU A 22 12.40 -9.07 -14.19
C GLU A 22 12.46 -10.29 -13.26
N LYS A 23 13.25 -11.31 -13.61
CA LYS A 23 13.47 -12.51 -12.77
C LYS A 23 14.01 -12.15 -11.38
N MET A 24 14.98 -11.24 -11.31
CA MET A 24 15.53 -10.77 -10.04
C MET A 24 14.47 -10.04 -9.22
N ASN A 25 13.70 -9.13 -9.84
CA ASN A 25 12.62 -8.40 -9.19
C ASN A 25 11.54 -9.33 -8.63
N GLU A 26 11.19 -10.41 -9.34
CA GLU A 26 10.27 -11.43 -8.82
C GLU A 26 10.82 -12.13 -7.58
N GLY A 27 12.09 -12.51 -7.59
CA GLY A 27 12.77 -13.09 -6.44
C GLY A 27 12.75 -12.16 -5.23
N TYR A 28 13.11 -10.88 -5.43
CA TYR A 28 13.05 -9.86 -4.38
C TYR A 28 11.64 -9.66 -3.84
N LYS A 29 10.62 -9.59 -4.72
CA LYS A 29 9.20 -9.48 -4.31
C LYS A 29 8.80 -10.65 -3.42
N LYS A 30 9.11 -11.90 -3.82
CA LYS A 30 8.78 -13.11 -3.04
C LYS A 30 9.42 -13.11 -1.67
N GLN A 31 10.70 -12.74 -1.58
CA GLN A 31 11.42 -12.66 -0.30
C GLN A 31 10.86 -11.55 0.60
N ALA A 32 10.62 -10.37 0.05
CA ALA A 32 10.05 -9.24 0.80
C ALA A 32 8.62 -9.53 1.28
N SER A 33 7.82 -10.26 0.49
CA SER A 33 6.46 -10.63 0.87
C SER A 33 6.36 -11.82 1.82
N LYS A 34 7.45 -12.57 2.07
CA LYS A 34 7.43 -13.81 2.85
C LYS A 34 6.81 -13.68 4.24
N HIS A 35 7.02 -12.54 4.90
CA HIS A 35 6.49 -12.27 6.25
C HIS A 35 5.27 -11.34 6.25
N ARG A 36 4.78 -10.94 5.08
CA ARG A 36 3.64 -10.02 4.97
C ARG A 36 2.35 -10.81 5.23
N ARG A 37 1.61 -10.44 6.27
CA ARG A 37 0.25 -10.97 6.46
C ARG A 37 -0.65 -10.41 5.35
N PHE A 38 -1.26 -11.29 4.57
CA PHE A 38 -2.31 -10.91 3.64
C PHE A 38 -3.52 -10.47 4.47
N LYS A 39 -3.77 -9.16 4.46
CA LYS A 39 -5.06 -8.59 4.84
C LYS A 39 -5.69 -8.12 3.55
N GLU A 40 -6.99 -8.23 3.43
CA GLU A 40 -7.74 -7.60 2.36
C GLU A 40 -9.01 -7.02 2.98
N PHE A 41 -9.38 -5.84 2.50
CA PHE A 41 -10.63 -5.20 2.89
C PHE A 41 -11.48 -4.97 1.65
N LYS A 42 -12.79 -4.94 1.84
CA LYS A 42 -13.77 -4.67 0.80
C LYS A 42 -14.32 -3.25 0.95
N GLU A 43 -14.87 -2.75 -0.15
CA GLU A 43 -15.66 -1.51 -0.09
C GLU A 43 -16.84 -1.72 0.88
N LYS A 44 -17.15 -0.68 1.65
CA LYS A 44 -18.13 -0.66 2.75
C LYS A 44 -17.68 -1.28 4.07
N ASP A 45 -16.52 -1.95 4.13
CA ASP A 45 -15.99 -2.42 5.42
C ASP A 45 -15.69 -1.23 6.35
N LEU A 46 -15.95 -1.44 7.65
CA LEU A 46 -15.58 -0.51 8.70
C LEU A 46 -14.16 -0.84 9.18
N VAL A 47 -13.31 0.18 9.20
CA VAL A 47 -11.90 0.04 9.56
C VAL A 47 -11.43 1.17 10.46
N MET A 48 -10.41 0.89 11.26
CA MET A 48 -9.64 1.92 11.95
C MET A 48 -8.43 2.31 11.11
N VAL A 49 -8.10 3.60 11.08
CA VAL A 49 -6.95 4.12 10.32
C VAL A 49 -5.86 4.62 11.26
N TYR A 50 -4.61 4.32 10.91
CA TYR A 50 -3.43 4.81 11.61
C TYR A 50 -2.91 6.09 10.98
N LEU A 51 -2.79 7.14 11.79
CA LEU A 51 -2.33 8.45 11.38
C LEU A 51 -0.83 8.57 11.59
N ARG A 52 -0.07 8.61 10.50
CA ARG A 52 1.37 8.90 10.52
C ARG A 52 1.61 10.40 10.68
N LYS A 53 2.64 10.77 11.43
CA LYS A 53 3.12 12.17 11.56
C LYS A 53 3.28 12.87 10.20
N ALA A 54 3.80 12.15 9.20
CA ALA A 54 4.05 12.68 7.86
C ALA A 54 2.79 13.11 7.09
N ARG A 55 1.57 12.72 7.53
CA ARG A 55 0.33 13.14 6.88
C ARG A 55 -0.20 14.49 7.36
N PHE A 56 0.37 15.02 8.45
CA PHE A 56 -0.04 16.30 9.02
C PHE A 56 0.89 17.42 8.57
N SER A 57 0.34 18.62 8.38
CA SER A 57 1.16 19.82 8.25
C SER A 57 1.98 20.07 9.52
N ALA A 58 3.09 20.80 9.37
CA ALA A 58 3.89 21.21 10.52
C ALA A 58 3.01 21.88 11.60
N GLY A 59 3.24 21.53 12.87
CA GLY A 59 2.48 22.05 14.00
C GLY A 59 1.12 21.40 14.28
N LYS A 60 0.53 20.63 13.35
CA LYS A 60 -0.78 19.96 13.59
C LYS A 60 -0.68 18.62 14.30
N TYR A 61 0.46 17.93 14.19
CA TYR A 61 0.65 16.63 14.84
C TYR A 61 0.96 16.80 16.33
N ASN A 62 0.13 16.22 17.20
CA ASN A 62 0.38 16.12 18.63
C ASN A 62 0.72 14.67 19.02
N LYS A 63 1.82 14.46 19.75
CA LYS A 63 2.26 13.13 20.20
C LYS A 63 1.25 12.45 21.14
N LEU A 64 0.42 13.23 21.83
CA LEU A 64 -0.59 12.74 22.77
C LEU A 64 -1.92 12.38 22.10
N GLN A 65 -2.12 12.73 20.82
CA GLN A 65 -3.34 12.36 20.12
C GLN A 65 -3.41 10.85 19.83
N PRO A 66 -4.61 10.26 19.82
CA PRO A 66 -4.80 8.88 19.41
C PRO A 66 -4.20 8.64 18.01
N LYS A 67 -3.29 7.68 17.91
CA LYS A 67 -2.64 7.34 16.64
C LYS A 67 -3.55 6.56 15.69
N LYS A 68 -4.57 5.89 16.23
CA LYS A 68 -5.61 5.21 15.46
C LYS A 68 -6.94 5.91 15.71
N ILE A 69 -7.70 6.14 14.65
CA ILE A 69 -9.03 6.76 14.67
C ILE A 69 -9.98 5.95 13.79
N GLY A 70 -11.29 6.11 14.00
CA GLY A 70 -12.32 5.33 13.31
C GLY A 70 -13.15 4.50 14.30
N PRO A 71 -14.26 3.88 13.86
CA PRO A 71 -14.42 3.27 12.54
C PRO A 71 -14.77 4.24 11.41
N TYR A 72 -14.17 4.02 10.25
CA TYR A 72 -14.53 4.68 8.99
C TYR A 72 -14.78 3.65 7.91
N ARG A 73 -15.62 4.02 6.95
CA ARG A 73 -15.99 3.16 5.85
C ARG A 73 -14.98 3.27 4.70
N ILE A 74 -14.64 2.13 4.10
CA ILE A 74 -13.91 2.11 2.84
C ILE A 74 -14.86 2.49 1.71
N VAL A 75 -14.52 3.55 0.99
CA VAL A 75 -15.30 4.05 -0.16
C VAL A 75 -14.89 3.33 -1.44
N LYS A 76 -13.59 3.09 -1.62
CA LYS A 76 -13.04 2.54 -2.86
C LYS A 76 -11.72 1.82 -2.63
N LYS A 77 -11.49 0.70 -3.31
CA LYS A 77 -10.19 0.02 -3.39
C LYS A 77 -9.41 0.48 -4.64
N PHE A 78 -8.11 0.72 -4.49
CA PHE A 78 -7.18 1.09 -5.56
C PHE A 78 -6.03 0.07 -5.63
N GLY A 79 -6.01 -0.75 -6.68
CA GLY A 79 -5.08 -1.86 -6.78
C GLY A 79 -5.18 -2.79 -5.57
N ASP A 80 -4.06 -3.35 -5.12
CA ASP A 80 -4.07 -4.34 -4.04
C ASP A 80 -3.87 -3.73 -2.64
N ASP A 81 -3.19 -2.57 -2.56
CA ASP A 81 -2.65 -2.03 -1.29
C ASP A 81 -3.28 -0.70 -0.85
N ALA A 82 -3.99 0.03 -1.71
CA ALA A 82 -4.47 1.37 -1.38
C ALA A 82 -6.00 1.44 -1.32
N TYR A 83 -6.52 2.17 -0.34
CA TYR A 83 -7.96 2.28 -0.08
C TYR A 83 -8.34 3.74 0.20
N LYS A 84 -9.43 4.22 -0.39
CA LYS A 84 -10.06 5.49 -0.06
C LYS A 84 -10.97 5.31 1.13
N ILE A 85 -10.79 6.12 2.15
CA ILE A 85 -11.57 6.06 3.39
C ILE A 85 -12.42 7.32 3.53
N GLU A 86 -13.65 7.13 3.99
CA GLU A 86 -14.61 8.20 4.28
C GLU A 86 -14.21 8.93 5.57
N LEU A 87 -13.24 9.85 5.45
CA LEU A 87 -12.82 10.69 6.56
C LEU A 87 -13.80 11.85 6.79
N PRO A 88 -14.02 12.25 8.05
CA PRO A 88 -14.74 13.48 8.36
C PRO A 88 -14.07 14.72 7.76
N SER A 89 -14.89 15.69 7.35
CA SER A 89 -14.44 16.93 6.69
C SER A 89 -13.52 17.81 7.54
N HIS A 90 -13.54 17.68 8.87
CA HIS A 90 -12.60 18.39 9.75
C HIS A 90 -11.17 17.81 9.71
N ILE A 91 -10.99 16.58 9.22
CA ILE A 91 -9.68 15.94 9.09
C ILE A 91 -9.10 16.26 7.72
N ASN A 92 -8.32 17.32 7.64
CA ASN A 92 -7.68 17.76 6.40
C ASN A 92 -6.38 16.99 6.09
N ILE A 93 -6.50 15.69 5.79
CA ILE A 93 -5.42 14.83 5.31
C ILE A 93 -5.86 14.08 4.05
N ASN A 94 -4.90 13.52 3.29
CA ASN A 94 -5.23 12.65 2.16
C ASN A 94 -6.03 11.41 2.63
N PRO A 95 -7.25 11.18 2.11
CA PRO A 95 -8.12 10.08 2.51
C PRO A 95 -7.70 8.70 1.97
N ILE A 96 -6.60 8.62 1.23
CA ILE A 96 -6.08 7.37 0.68
C ILE A 96 -5.05 6.77 1.66
N PHE A 97 -5.31 5.55 2.10
CA PHE A 97 -4.46 4.81 3.04
C PHE A 97 -3.90 3.54 2.40
N LYS A 98 -2.65 3.21 2.71
CA LYS A 98 -2.08 1.90 2.40
C LYS A 98 -2.60 0.87 3.39
N ILE A 99 -2.63 -0.41 3.03
CA ILE A 99 -3.19 -1.46 3.87
C ILE A 99 -2.50 -1.59 5.22
N VAL A 100 -1.21 -1.27 5.26
CA VAL A 100 -0.38 -1.27 6.47
C VAL A 100 -0.84 -0.23 7.51
N ASP A 101 -1.58 0.78 7.08
CA ASP A 101 -2.15 1.83 7.93
C ASP A 101 -3.63 1.57 8.26
N ILE A 102 -4.21 0.45 7.82
CA ILE A 102 -5.61 0.10 8.01
C ILE A 102 -5.71 -1.11 8.95
N PHE A 103 -6.62 -1.02 9.91
CA PHE A 103 -6.85 -2.04 10.92
C PHE A 103 -8.32 -2.44 10.89
N GLU A 104 -8.57 -3.74 11.06
CA GLU A 104 -9.92 -4.26 11.23
C GLU A 104 -10.58 -3.61 12.45
N TYR A 105 -11.81 -3.14 12.27
CA TYR A 105 -12.62 -2.66 13.36
C TYR A 105 -13.33 -3.85 14.01
N SER A 106 -12.99 -4.15 15.25
CA SER A 106 -13.75 -5.08 16.08
C SER A 106 -14.43 -4.27 17.21
N PRO A 107 -15.77 -4.21 17.27
CA PRO A 107 -16.44 -3.62 18.42
C PRO A 107 -16.09 -4.43 19.67
N LEU A 108 -15.58 -3.76 20.70
CA LEU A 108 -15.25 -4.35 21.99
C LEU A 108 -16.49 -5.09 22.52
N GLY A 109 -16.48 -6.42 22.47
CA GLY A 109 -17.64 -7.25 22.82
C GLY A 109 -17.73 -8.60 22.11
N GLN A 110 -16.96 -8.84 21.05
CA GLN A 110 -16.82 -10.18 20.45
C GLN A 110 -15.37 -10.64 20.56
N ILE A 111 -15.06 -11.28 21.68
CA ILE A 111 -13.87 -12.13 21.79
C ILE A 111 -14.14 -13.31 20.85
N SER A 112 -13.53 -13.32 19.68
CA SER A 112 -13.60 -14.44 18.74
C SER A 112 -13.03 -15.68 19.44
N THR A 113 -13.91 -16.65 19.71
CA THR A 113 -13.56 -18.05 20.00
C THR A 113 -12.94 -18.71 18.77
#